data_AF-A0A9D2JFR3-F1
#
_entry.id   AF-A0A9D2JFR3-F1
#
_cell.length_a   1.000
_cell.length_b   1.000
_cell.length_c   1.000
_cell.angle_alpha   90.00
_cell.angle_beta   90.00
_cell.angle_gamma   90.00
#
_symmetry.space_group_name_H-M   'P 1'
#
loop_
_entity.id
_entity.type
_entity.pdbx_description
1 polymer ?
#
loop_
_entity_poly.entity_id
_entity_poly.type
_entity_poly.pdbx_seq_one_letter_code
_entity_poly.pdbx_strand_id
1 'polypeptide(L)'
;MNFFEIVLTLAISLGAVVWGVNIYNQKGTWFLAGWNTMSKEEKATYNEKAICHLFGKCVVFCGIGAFLLLCGSFNHNDFVLCVGLGIIAIMVILSIIIPKINPKKYRQYKS
;
A
#
# COMPACT_ATOMS: atom_id res chain seq x y z
N MET A 1 21.71 -13.48 -6.34
CA MET A 1 21.58 -12.01 -6.46
C MET A 1 22.94 -11.34 -6.47
N ASN A 2 23.19 -10.40 -7.37
CA ASN A 2 24.37 -9.54 -7.34
C ASN A 2 24.17 -8.32 -6.41
N PHE A 3 25.22 -7.54 -6.17
CA PHE A 3 25.15 -6.37 -5.28
C PHE A 3 24.10 -5.33 -5.73
N PHE A 4 24.03 -5.06 -7.03
CA PHE A 4 23.07 -4.11 -7.59
C PHE A 4 21.62 -4.55 -7.35
N GLU A 5 21.30 -5.83 -7.56
CA GLU A 5 19.99 -6.41 -7.31
C GLU A 5 19.59 -6.37 -5.83
N ILE A 6 20.55 -6.58 -4.92
CA ILE A 6 20.33 -6.44 -3.47
C ILE A 6 19.97 -5.00 -3.13
N VAL A 7 20.77 -4.03 -3.62
CA VAL A 7 20.52 -2.60 -3.39
C VAL A 7 19.16 -2.19 -3.95
N LEU A 8 18.83 -2.61 -5.16
CA LEU A 8 17.55 -2.34 -5.80
C LEU A 8 16.37 -2.91 -5.00
N THR A 9 16.50 -4.17 -4.56
CA THR A 9 15.47 -4.86 -3.76
C THR A 9 15.22 -4.16 -2.43
N LEU A 10 16.30 -3.79 -1.72
CA LEU A 10 16.20 -3.08 -0.45
C LEU A 10 15.66 -1.66 -0.63
N ALA A 11 16.13 -0.93 -1.64
CA ALA A 11 15.68 0.44 -1.91
C ALA A 11 14.16 0.50 -2.18
N ILE A 12 13.64 -0.40 -3.04
CA ILE A 12 12.21 -0.45 -3.37
C ILE A 12 11.37 -0.88 -2.16
N SER A 13 11.77 -1.97 -1.50
CA SER A 13 11.00 -2.51 -0.37
C SER A 13 10.99 -1.58 0.84
N LEU A 14 12.15 -1.04 1.24
CA LEU A 14 12.25 -0.09 2.34
C LEU A 14 11.58 1.24 1.98
N GLY A 15 11.73 1.70 0.73
CA GLY A 15 11.03 2.89 0.24
C GLY A 15 9.52 2.78 0.39
N ALA A 16 8.95 1.63 0.00
CA ALA A 16 7.53 1.35 0.20
C ALA A 16 7.13 1.31 1.69
N VAL A 17 7.93 0.66 2.55
CA VAL A 17 7.65 0.63 4.01
C VAL A 17 7.67 2.03 4.61
N VAL A 18 8.72 2.82 4.35
CA VAL A 18 8.85 4.20 4.84
C VAL A 18 7.69 5.05 4.35
N TRP A 19 7.32 4.93 3.07
CA TRP A 19 6.20 5.67 2.53
C TRP A 19 4.86 5.24 3.13
N GLY A 20 4.62 3.94 3.33
CA GLY A 20 3.43 3.41 4.00
C GLY A 20 3.31 3.91 5.44
N VAL A 21 4.41 3.99 6.19
CA VAL A 21 4.44 4.59 7.54
C VAL A 21 4.12 6.08 7.51
N ASN A 22 4.60 6.82 6.51
CA ASN A 22 4.25 8.23 6.35
C ASN A 22 2.75 8.41 6.06
N ILE A 23 2.19 7.62 5.14
CA ILE A 23 0.75 7.63 4.84
C ILE A 23 -0.05 7.31 6.10
N TYR A 24 0.37 6.32 6.88
CA TYR A 24 -0.28 5.99 8.15
C TYR A 24 -0.37 7.21 9.08
N ASN A 25 0.68 8.03 9.13
CA ASN A 25 0.69 9.26 9.91
C ASN A 25 0.03 10.47 9.20
N GLN A 26 -0.78 10.24 8.16
CA GLN A 26 -1.43 11.27 7.33
C GLN A 26 -0.45 12.21 6.63
N LYS A 27 0.80 11.78 6.46
CA LYS A 27 1.85 12.52 5.73
C LYS A 27 2.07 11.87 4.38
N GLY A 28 2.47 12.66 3.39
CA GLY A 28 2.82 12.09 2.08
C GLY A 28 1.64 11.53 1.28
N THR A 29 0.41 12.00 1.54
CA THR A 29 -0.80 11.65 0.78
C THR A 29 -0.78 12.18 -0.66
N TRP A 30 0.09 13.15 -0.98
CA TRP A 30 0.31 13.69 -2.32
C TRP A 30 0.68 12.65 -3.39
N PHE A 31 1.13 11.46 -3.00
CA PHE A 31 1.54 10.40 -3.93
C PHE A 31 0.47 9.29 -4.05
N LEU A 32 -0.65 9.43 -3.34
CA LEU A 32 -1.83 8.59 -3.51
C LEU A 32 -2.67 9.15 -4.66
N ALA A 33 -2.42 8.67 -5.88
CA ALA A 33 -3.12 9.15 -7.08
C ALA A 33 -4.66 9.15 -6.90
N GLY A 34 -5.23 8.05 -6.38
CA GLY A 34 -6.68 7.98 -6.11
C GLY A 34 -7.18 8.98 -5.06
N TRP A 35 -6.34 9.42 -4.11
CA TRP A 35 -6.69 10.44 -3.10
C TRP A 35 -6.62 11.86 -3.66
N ASN A 36 -5.76 12.08 -4.66
CA ASN A 36 -5.55 13.37 -5.30
C ASN A 36 -6.49 13.62 -6.49
N THR A 37 -6.92 12.57 -7.20
CA THR A 37 -7.87 12.68 -8.32
C THR A 37 -9.33 12.71 -7.85
N MET A 38 -9.60 12.31 -6.61
CA MET A 38 -10.93 12.36 -6.00
C MET A 38 -11.41 13.81 -5.86
N SER A 39 -12.69 14.08 -6.18
CA SER A 39 -13.25 15.43 -6.02
C SER A 39 -13.23 15.86 -4.56
N LYS A 40 -13.23 17.18 -4.32
CA LYS A 40 -13.25 17.70 -2.94
C LYS A 40 -14.52 17.27 -2.19
N GLU A 41 -15.67 17.18 -2.86
CA GLU A 41 -16.90 16.72 -2.20
C GLU A 41 -16.80 15.24 -1.80
N GLU A 42 -16.34 14.38 -2.72
CA GLU A 42 -16.21 12.95 -2.44
C GLU A 42 -15.19 12.69 -1.33
N LYS A 43 -14.04 13.36 -1.40
CA LYS A 43 -12.98 13.27 -0.39
C LYS A 43 -13.45 13.69 1.00
N ALA A 44 -14.30 14.72 1.08
CA ALA A 44 -14.90 15.16 2.34
C ALA A 44 -15.87 14.14 2.95
N THR A 45 -16.37 13.18 2.16
CA THR A 45 -17.18 12.07 2.68
C THR A 45 -16.35 10.98 3.35
N TYR A 46 -15.02 10.99 3.21
CA TYR A 46 -14.15 9.98 3.80
C TYR A 46 -13.57 10.43 5.14
N ASN A 47 -13.43 9.48 6.06
CA ASN A 47 -12.62 9.66 7.25
C ASN A 47 -11.13 9.53 6.87
N GLU A 48 -10.50 10.67 6.60
CA GLU A 48 -9.11 10.77 6.16
C GLU A 48 -8.16 9.95 7.04
N LYS A 49 -8.26 10.08 8.37
CA LYS A 49 -7.41 9.32 9.30
C LYS A 49 -7.60 7.81 9.17
N ALA A 50 -8.85 7.34 9.11
CA ALA A 50 -9.14 5.92 8.99
C ALA A 50 -8.65 5.34 7.64
N ILE A 51 -8.86 6.08 6.55
CA ILE A 51 -8.41 5.71 5.21
C ILE A 51 -6.89 5.69 5.13
N CYS A 52 -6.21 6.73 5.63
CA CYS A 52 -4.75 6.80 5.69
C CYS A 52 -4.16 5.67 6.53
N HIS A 53 -4.76 5.34 7.66
CA HIS A 53 -4.34 4.17 8.46
C HIS A 53 -4.45 2.85 7.69
N LEU A 54 -5.52 2.68 6.91
CA LEU A 54 -5.71 1.47 6.10
C LEU A 54 -4.69 1.42 4.96
N PHE A 55 -4.61 2.47 4.14
CA PHE A 55 -3.69 2.52 3.01
C PHE A 55 -2.24 2.42 3.46
N GLY A 56 -1.85 3.11 4.53
CA GLY A 56 -0.50 3.03 5.08
C GLY A 56 -0.12 1.60 5.47
N LYS A 57 -1.03 0.87 6.15
CA LYS A 57 -0.82 -0.55 6.46
C LYS A 57 -0.69 -1.39 5.20
N CYS A 58 -1.60 -1.24 4.24
CA CYS A 58 -1.55 -1.97 2.98
C CYS A 58 -0.22 -1.74 2.24
N VAL A 59 0.26 -0.49 2.16
CA VAL A 59 1.52 -0.14 1.50
C VAL A 59 2.73 -0.72 2.24
N VAL A 60 2.74 -0.74 3.58
CA VAL A 60 3.80 -1.42 4.36
C VAL A 60 3.87 -2.91 4.01
N PHE A 61 2.72 -3.59 3.94
CA PHE A 61 2.67 -5.00 3.53
C PHE A 61 3.04 -5.20 2.06
N CYS A 62 2.70 -4.26 1.17
CA CYS A 62 3.19 -4.26 -0.21
C CYS A 62 4.71 -4.13 -0.28
N GLY A 63 5.36 -3.41 0.66
CA GLY A 63 6.83 -3.38 0.77
C GLY A 63 7.43 -4.76 1.06
N ILE A 64 6.80 -5.54 1.94
CA ILE A 64 7.17 -6.95 2.20
C ILE A 64 6.92 -7.80 0.96
N GLY A 65 5.77 -7.64 0.30
CA GLY A 65 5.46 -8.32 -0.95
C GLY A 65 6.46 -8.02 -2.07
N ALA A 66 6.87 -6.75 -2.21
CA ALA A 66 7.87 -6.31 -3.18
C ALA A 66 9.26 -6.89 -2.89
N PHE A 67 9.65 -6.98 -1.60
CA PHE A 67 10.87 -7.66 -1.20
C PHE A 67 10.87 -9.12 -1.66
N LEU A 68 9.80 -9.87 -1.37
CA LEU A 68 9.68 -11.27 -1.77
C LEU A 68 9.60 -11.42 -3.29
N LEU A 69 8.85 -10.57 -3.98
CA LEU A 69 8.74 -10.58 -5.44
C LEU A 69 10.10 -10.41 -6.11
N LEU A 70 10.87 -9.40 -5.72
CA LEU A 70 12.18 -9.11 -6.28
C LEU A 70 13.21 -10.18 -5.88
N CYS A 71 13.19 -10.63 -4.62
CA CYS A 71 14.04 -11.72 -4.16
C CYS A 71 13.76 -13.02 -4.94
N GLY A 72 12.49 -13.36 -5.17
CA GLY A 72 12.08 -14.50 -5.98
C GLY A 72 12.53 -14.35 -7.43
N SER A 73 12.29 -13.18 -8.03
CA SER A 73 12.68 -12.88 -9.42
C SER A 73 14.18 -13.00 -9.66
N PHE A 74 15.01 -12.33 -8.85
CA PHE A 74 16.47 -12.35 -9.05
C PHE A 74 17.12 -13.70 -8.71
N ASN A 75 16.48 -14.52 -7.87
CA ASN A 75 16.95 -15.88 -7.56
C ASN A 75 16.26 -16.96 -8.39
N HIS A 76 15.44 -16.60 -9.40
CA HIS A 76 14.72 -17.54 -10.27
C HIS A 76 13.88 -18.54 -9.45
N ASN A 77 13.28 -18.07 -8.36
CA ASN A 77 12.43 -18.84 -7.46
C ASN A 77 10.97 -18.41 -7.63
N ASP A 78 10.26 -19.14 -8.49
CA ASP A 78 8.87 -18.87 -8.84
C ASP A 78 7.92 -18.94 -7.66
N PHE A 79 8.20 -19.80 -6.68
CA PHE A 79 7.37 -19.91 -5.48
C PHE A 79 7.42 -18.61 -4.66
N VAL A 80 8.63 -18.11 -4.39
CA VAL A 80 8.83 -16.87 -3.62
C VAL A 80 8.29 -15.66 -4.39
N LEU A 81 8.48 -15.64 -5.72
CA LEU A 81 7.90 -14.62 -6.60
C LEU A 81 6.37 -14.60 -6.52
N CYS A 82 5.72 -15.77 -6.63
CA CYS A 82 4.27 -15.91 -6.55
C CYS A 82 3.71 -15.47 -5.19
N VAL A 83 4.41 -15.80 -4.09
CA VAL A 83 4.03 -15.35 -2.74
C VAL A 83 4.08 -13.82 -2.66
N GLY A 84 5.15 -13.18 -3.17
CA GLY A 84 5.27 -11.73 -3.21
C GLY A 84 4.13 -11.06 -3.99
N LEU A 85 3.84 -11.57 -5.19
CA LEU A 85 2.70 -11.12 -6.00
C LEU A 85 1.36 -11.30 -5.29
N GLY A 86 1.15 -12.46 -4.66
CA GLY A 86 -0.07 -12.77 -3.91
C GLY A 86 -0.30 -11.77 -2.77
N ILE A 87 0.73 -11.44 -2.00
CA ILE A 87 0.64 -10.45 -0.92
C ILE A 87 0.24 -9.08 -1.48
N ILE A 88 0.88 -8.61 -2.54
CA ILE A 88 0.56 -7.31 -3.15
C ILE A 88 -0.89 -7.30 -3.65
N ALA A 89 -1.32 -8.33 -4.37
CA ALA A 89 -2.68 -8.44 -4.89
C ALA A 89 -3.72 -8.43 -3.77
N ILE A 90 -3.50 -9.21 -2.70
CA ILE A 90 -4.40 -9.24 -1.54
C ILE A 90 -4.47 -7.86 -0.89
N MET A 91 -3.34 -7.18 -0.67
CA MET A 91 -3.32 -5.84 -0.05
C MET A 91 -4.06 -4.80 -0.88
N VAL A 92 -3.92 -4.82 -2.20
CA VAL A 92 -4.67 -3.94 -3.12
C VAL A 92 -6.17 -4.22 -3.00
N ILE A 93 -6.58 -5.48 -3.05
CA ILE A 93 -7.99 -5.88 -2.91
C ILE A 93 -8.56 -5.43 -1.56
N LEU A 94 -7.86 -5.69 -0.46
CA LEU A 94 -8.28 -5.28 0.89
C LEU A 94 -8.44 -3.76 1.01
N SER A 95 -7.55 -2.99 0.37
CA SER A 95 -7.60 -1.53 0.40
C SER A 95 -8.88 -0.95 -0.23
N ILE A 96 -9.50 -1.69 -1.16
CA ILE A 96 -10.74 -1.31 -1.86
C ILE A 96 -11.96 -1.89 -1.14
N ILE A 97 -11.89 -3.14 -0.70
CA ILE A 97 -13.02 -3.87 -0.11
C ILE A 97 -13.33 -3.39 1.30
N ILE A 98 -12.31 -3.18 2.16
CA ILE A 98 -12.53 -2.83 3.57
C ILE A 98 -13.34 -1.52 3.75
N PRO A 99 -13.06 -0.43 3.01
CA PRO A 99 -13.87 0.79 3.09
C PRO A 99 -15.33 0.58 2.66
N LYS A 100 -15.56 -0.30 1.67
CA LYS A 100 -16.91 -0.63 1.16
C LYS A 100 -17.72 -1.46 2.16
N ILE A 101 -17.09 -2.42 2.84
CA ILE A 101 -17.76 -3.28 3.83
C ILE A 101 -18.03 -2.53 5.14
N ASN A 102 -17.16 -1.60 5.53
CA ASN A 102 -17.30 -0.86 6.79
C ASN A 102 -17.46 0.67 6.58
N PRO A 103 -18.51 1.12 5.88
CA PRO A 103 -18.67 2.52 5.55
C PRO A 103 -18.79 3.39 6.80
N LYS A 104 -19.32 2.88 7.92
CA LYS A 104 -19.41 3.64 9.19
C LYS A 104 -18.06 4.08 9.74
N LYS A 105 -16.99 3.31 9.51
CA LYS A 105 -15.63 3.63 9.95
C LYS A 105 -14.91 4.56 8.98
N TYR A 106 -15.15 4.36 7.69
CA TYR A 106 -14.37 5.00 6.62
C TYR A 106 -15.08 6.17 5.95
N ARG A 107 -16.39 6.35 6.15
CA ARG A 107 -17.16 7.50 5.68
C ARG A 107 -17.64 8.38 6.84
N GLN A 108 -17.61 9.68 6.60
CA GLN A 108 -18.21 10.71 7.42
C GLN A 108 -19.48 11.17 6.70
N TYR A 109 -20.64 10.92 7.31
CA TYR A 109 -21.89 11.48 6.82
C TYR A 109 -22.07 12.84 7.47
N LYS A 110 -22.16 13.91 6.67
CA LYS A 110 -22.57 15.21 7.18
C LYS A 110 -23.99 15.05 7.74
N SER A 111 -24.12 15.31 9.05
CA SER A 111 -25.40 15.62 9.69
C SER A 111 -26.01 16.88 9.11
#